data_AF-A0A3C2DVM6-F1
#
_entry.id   AF-A0A3C2DVM6-F1
#
_cell.length_a   1.000
_cell.length_b   1.000
_cell.length_c   1.000
_cell.angle_alpha   90.00
_cell.angle_beta   90.00
_cell.angle_gamma   90.00
#
_symmetry.space_group_name_H-M   'P 1'
#
loop_
_entity.id
_entity.type
_entity.pdbx_description
1 polymer ?
#
loop_
_entity_poly.entity_id
_entity_poly.type
_entity_poly.pdbx_seq_one_letter_code
_entity_poly.pdbx_strand_id
1 'polypeptide(L)'
;MESYDMFEEMTDTIREGTVTGILTVVIRTEADTKREQQGKITSTSGATDGSVKKQPVKKAKKPGRNDPCPCGSGKKYKYCCGKDD
;
A
#
# COMPACT_ATOMS: atom_id res chain seq x y z
N MET A 1 -1.68 7.20 -47.43
CA MET A 1 -1.65 5.73 -47.43
C MET A 1 -1.01 5.23 -46.14
N GLU A 2 0.18 5.72 -45.79
CA GLU A 2 0.95 5.39 -44.57
C GLU A 2 0.21 5.55 -43.23
N SER A 3 -0.74 6.49 -43.11
CA SER A 3 -1.50 6.71 -41.87
C SER A 3 -2.46 5.57 -41.53
N TYR A 4 -2.94 4.83 -42.53
CA TYR A 4 -3.84 3.70 -42.34
C TYR A 4 -3.05 2.46 -41.89
N ASP A 5 -1.89 2.24 -42.51
CA ASP A 5 -1.00 1.12 -42.19
C ASP A 5 -0.51 1.18 -40.72
N MET A 6 -0.17 2.38 -40.21
CA MET A 6 0.18 2.56 -38.79
C MET A 6 -0.97 2.26 -37.83
N PHE A 7 -2.21 2.56 -38.25
CA PHE A 7 -3.39 2.31 -37.42
C PHE A 7 -3.78 0.83 -37.42
N GLU A 8 -3.62 0.13 -38.54
CA GLU A 8 -3.80 -1.31 -38.61
C GLU A 8 -2.79 -2.04 -37.72
N GLU A 9 -1.50 -1.66 -37.77
CA GLU A 9 -0.46 -2.24 -36.91
C GLU A 9 -0.76 -2.05 -35.41
N MET A 10 -1.20 -0.85 -35.02
CA MET A 10 -1.64 -0.57 -33.65
C MET A 10 -2.85 -1.44 -33.27
N THR A 11 -3.82 -1.60 -34.16
CA THR A 11 -5.04 -2.37 -33.91
C THR A 11 -4.73 -3.85 -33.74
N ASP A 12 -3.82 -4.39 -34.54
CA ASP A 12 -3.42 -5.79 -34.46
C ASP A 12 -2.67 -6.09 -33.17
N THR A 13 -1.78 -5.18 -32.75
CA THR A 13 -1.08 -5.28 -31.45
C THR A 13 -2.07 -5.30 -30.28
N ILE A 14 -3.11 -4.45 -30.32
CA ILE A 14 -4.13 -4.41 -29.28
C ILE A 14 -4.94 -5.72 -29.26
N ARG A 15 -5.33 -6.24 -30.42
CA ARG A 15 -6.07 -7.50 -30.54
C ARG A 15 -5.28 -8.66 -29.93
N GLU A 16 -4.00 -8.81 -30.29
CA GLU A 16 -3.16 -9.87 -29.76
C GLU A 16 -2.95 -9.76 -28.25
N GLY A 17 -2.77 -8.54 -27.73
CA GLY A 17 -2.66 -8.27 -26.29
C GLY A 17 -3.93 -8.65 -25.52
N THR A 18 -5.11 -8.37 -26.07
CA THR A 18 -6.37 -8.75 -25.41
C THR A 18 -6.58 -10.25 -25.35
N VAL A 19 -6.29 -10.97 -26.44
CA VAL A 19 -6.43 -12.44 -26.51
C VAL A 19 -5.45 -13.11 -25.56
N THR A 20 -4.19 -12.67 -25.55
CA THR A 20 -3.16 -13.17 -24.64
C THR A 20 -3.53 -12.94 -23.18
N GLY A 21 -4.05 -11.75 -22.85
CA GLY A 21 -4.53 -11.42 -21.53
C GLY A 21 -5.63 -12.37 -21.07
N ILE A 22 -6.70 -12.53 -21.86
CA ILE A 22 -7.82 -13.42 -21.51
C ILE A 22 -7.36 -14.87 -21.33
N LEU A 23 -6.49 -15.38 -22.22
CA LEU A 23 -6.01 -16.76 -22.18
C LEU A 23 -5.02 -17.03 -21.04
N THR A 24 -4.27 -16.01 -20.60
CA THR A 24 -3.25 -16.16 -19.55
C THR A 24 -3.78 -15.78 -18.17
N VAL A 25 -4.98 -15.21 -18.06
CA VAL A 25 -5.59 -14.85 -16.78
C VAL A 25 -5.83 -16.10 -15.95
N VAL A 26 -4.98 -16.28 -14.94
CA VAL A 26 -5.17 -17.27 -13.88
C VAL A 26 -6.15 -16.70 -12.88
N ILE A 27 -7.40 -17.15 -12.93
CA ILE A 27 -8.43 -16.81 -11.93
C ILE A 27 -8.05 -17.47 -10.62
N ARG A 28 -7.48 -16.68 -9.70
CA ARG A 28 -7.23 -17.14 -8.32
C ARG A 28 -8.53 -17.06 -7.56
N THR A 29 -9.01 -18.19 -7.06
CA THR A 29 -10.19 -18.23 -6.21
C THR A 29 -9.84 -17.78 -4.80
N GLU A 30 -10.80 -17.21 -4.08
CA GLU A 30 -10.62 -16.73 -2.70
C GLU A 30 -10.14 -17.84 -1.73
N ALA A 31 -10.37 -19.11 -2.08
CA ALA A 31 -9.89 -20.27 -1.34
C ALA A 31 -8.36 -20.40 -1.33
N ASP A 32 -7.68 -19.96 -2.40
CA ASP A 32 -6.22 -20.07 -2.55
C ASP A 32 -5.46 -18.93 -1.84
N THR A 33 -6.15 -17.85 -1.45
CA THR A 33 -5.57 -16.70 -0.75
C THR A 33 -5.52 -16.83 0.78
N LYS A 34 -5.72 -18.03 1.33
CA LYS A 34 -5.39 -18.31 2.74
C LYS A 34 -3.88 -18.20 2.92
N ARG A 35 -3.41 -17.00 3.27
CA ARG A 35 -2.10 -16.78 3.85
C ARG A 35 -1.98 -17.67 5.08
N GLU A 36 -1.37 -18.84 4.92
CA GLU A 36 -0.82 -19.57 6.04
C GLU A 36 0.12 -18.60 6.75
N GLN A 37 -0.21 -18.26 8.01
CA GLN A 37 0.69 -17.52 8.87
C GLN A 37 1.91 -18.40 9.16
N GLN A 38 2.86 -18.44 8.22
CA GLN A 38 4.15 -19.03 8.44
C GLN A 38 4.97 -18.04 9.27
N GLY A 39 5.17 -18.41 10.53
CA GLY A 39 5.92 -17.62 11.48
C GLY A 39 5.44 -17.79 12.91
N LYS A 40 5.03 -19.00 13.32
CA LYS A 40 5.16 -19.40 14.72
C LYS A 40 6.63 -19.17 15.06
N ILE A 41 6.94 -18.10 15.79
CA ILE A 41 8.29 -17.82 16.28
C ILE A 41 8.57 -18.96 17.26
N THR A 42 9.19 -20.00 16.75
CA THR A 42 9.63 -21.15 17.50
C THR A 42 10.62 -20.64 18.52
N SER A 43 10.28 -20.93 19.76
CA SER A 43 11.11 -20.82 20.93
C SER A 43 12.38 -21.64 20.66
N THR A 44 13.48 -20.99 20.28
CA THR A 44 14.81 -21.57 20.34
C THR A 44 15.65 -20.74 21.30
N SER A 45 15.99 -21.42 22.39
CA SER A 45 16.70 -21.02 23.58
C SER A 45 18.06 -20.38 23.33
N GLY A 46 18.46 -19.46 24.23
CA GLY A 46 19.84 -19.39 24.71
C GLY A 46 20.61 -18.06 24.54
N ALA A 47 20.57 -17.24 25.60
CA ALA A 47 21.61 -16.28 26.09
C ALA A 47 22.05 -15.12 25.15
N THR A 48 22.12 -13.84 25.54
CA THR A 48 22.58 -13.23 26.80
C THR A 48 21.96 -11.83 27.01
N ASP A 49 21.85 -11.44 28.29
CA ASP A 49 21.74 -10.08 28.83
C ASP A 49 20.56 -9.15 28.41
N GLY A 50 19.50 -9.22 29.23
CA GLY A 50 19.18 -8.10 30.13
C GLY A 50 18.79 -6.74 29.56
N SER A 51 18.43 -6.62 28.28
CA SER A 51 18.02 -5.32 27.71
C SER A 51 16.56 -5.33 27.25
N VAL A 52 15.76 -4.54 27.95
CA VAL A 52 14.37 -4.19 27.65
C VAL A 52 14.17 -4.05 26.14
N LYS A 53 13.35 -4.94 25.56
CA LYS A 53 12.95 -4.88 24.14
C LYS A 53 12.44 -3.47 23.85
N LYS A 54 13.25 -2.64 23.19
CA LYS A 54 12.89 -1.29 22.81
C LYS A 54 11.76 -1.40 21.78
N GLN A 55 10.52 -1.27 22.23
CA GLN A 55 9.38 -1.24 21.33
C GLN A 55 9.55 -0.03 20.39
N PRO A 56 9.33 -0.19 19.07
CA PRO A 56 9.40 0.94 18.16
C PRO A 56 8.31 1.94 18.54
N VAL A 57 8.73 3.17 18.88
CA VAL A 57 7.82 4.26 19.23
C VAL A 57 6.99 4.59 17.99
N LYS A 58 5.70 4.23 18.01
CA LYS A 58 4.75 4.64 16.98
C LYS A 58 4.59 6.17 17.07
N LYS A 59 5.22 6.90 16.15
CA LYS A 59 4.98 8.34 16.03
C LYS A 59 3.50 8.57 15.71
N ALA A 60 2.83 9.39 16.53
CA ALA A 60 1.46 9.79 16.24
C ALA A 60 1.41 10.48 14.86
N LYS A 61 0.37 10.17 14.07
CA LYS A 61 0.15 10.78 12.75
C LYS A 61 -0.03 12.29 12.94
N LYS A 62 0.75 13.10 12.23
CA LYS A 62 0.59 14.57 12.28
C LYS A 62 -0.81 14.93 11.76
N PRO A 63 -1.53 15.85 12.42
CA PRO A 63 -2.83 16.31 11.93
C PRO A 63 -2.69 16.99 10.58
N GLY A 64 -3.62 16.74 9.66
CA GLY A 64 -3.69 17.44 8.39
C GLY A 64 -4.08 18.90 8.60
N ARG A 65 -3.66 19.78 7.68
CA ARG A 65 -3.85 21.24 7.77
C ARG A 65 -5.31 21.68 8.00
N ASN A 66 -6.30 20.92 7.52
CA ASN A 66 -7.73 21.21 7.70
C ASN A 66 -8.41 20.39 8.81
N ASP A 67 -7.72 19.45 9.44
CA ASP A 67 -8.27 18.58 10.48
C ASP A 67 -8.58 19.38 11.76
N PRO A 68 -9.48 18.89 12.63
CA PRO A 68 -9.69 19.50 13.95
C PRO A 68 -8.37 19.57 14.73
N CYS A 69 -8.10 20.73 15.35
CA CYS A 69 -6.88 20.92 16.14
C CYS A 69 -6.86 19.97 17.34
N PRO A 70 -5.76 19.20 17.55
CA PRO A 70 -5.64 18.30 18.71
C PRO A 70 -5.55 19.05 20.05
N CYS A 71 -5.40 20.38 20.02
CA CYS A 71 -5.39 21.27 21.17
C CYS A 71 -6.78 21.51 21.81
N GLY A 72 -7.85 20.95 21.24
CA GLY A 72 -9.21 21.08 21.79
C GLY A 72 -9.89 22.43 21.55
N SER A 73 -9.31 23.31 20.72
CA SER A 73 -9.85 24.65 20.45
C SER A 73 -11.09 24.68 19.55
N GLY A 74 -11.50 23.53 18.99
CA GLY A 74 -12.59 23.43 18.02
C GLY A 74 -12.31 24.05 16.65
N LYS A 75 -11.11 24.61 16.44
CA LYS A 75 -10.67 25.24 15.17
C LYS A 75 -9.92 24.23 14.29
N LYS A 76 -9.89 24.46 12.96
CA LYS A 76 -9.04 23.69 12.04
C LYS A 76 -7.56 23.91 12.36
N TYR A 77 -6.70 22.90 12.17
CA TYR A 77 -5.28 22.92 12.52
C TYR A 77 -4.56 24.18 12.00
N LYS A 78 -4.76 24.54 10.72
CA LYS A 78 -4.21 25.75 10.07
C LYS A 78 -4.57 27.09 10.70
N TYR A 79 -5.64 27.13 11.50
CA TYR A 79 -6.10 28.35 12.15
C TYR A 79 -5.81 28.33 13.66
N CYS A 80 -5.08 27.32 14.14
CA CYS A 80 -4.73 27.18 15.55
C CYS A 80 -3.25 26.79 15.68
N CYS A 81 -2.93 25.56 16.06
CA CYS A 81 -1.53 25.14 16.25
C CYS A 81 -0.68 25.18 14.97
N GLY A 82 -1.28 25.05 13.79
CA GLY A 82 -0.58 25.10 12.51
C GLY A 82 -0.68 26.45 11.80
N LYS A 83 -0.86 27.56 12.54
CA LYS A 83 -0.89 28.91 11.98
C LYS A 83 0.52 29.46 11.74
N ASP A 84 1.48 29.02 12.55
CA ASP A 84 2.90 29.44 12.53
C ASP A 84 3.87 28.27 12.24
N ASP A 85 3.34 27.06 11.96
CA ASP A 85 4.06 25.92 11.34
C ASP A 85 4.07 26.06 9.81
#